data_AF-A0A1A3QBR2-F1
#
_entry.id   AF-A0A1A3QBR2-F1
#
_cell.length_a   1.000
_cell.length_b   1.000
_cell.length_c   1.000
_cell.angle_alpha   90.00
_cell.angle_beta   90.00
_cell.angle_gamma   90.00
#
_symmetry.space_group_name_H-M   'P 1'
#
loop_
_entity.id
_entity.type
_entity.pdbx_description
1 polymer ?
#
loop_
_entity_poly.entity_id
_entity_poly.type
_entity_poly.pdbx_seq_one_letter_code
_entity_poly.pdbx_strand_id
1 'polypeptide(L)' 'MQTSLRFERWYLPLAGAVGMGPRHSEIRWDAGVLHVKMGWAFEAAIPLASVLIAACTAARA' A
#
# COMPACT_ATOMS: atom_id res chain seq x y z
N MET A 1 -9.44 -6.66 -5.32
CA MET A 1 -8.92 -7.22 -4.05
C MET A 1 -8.27 -6.11 -3.26
N GLN A 2 -8.55 -6.02 -1.95
CA GLN A 2 -8.00 -5.01 -1.05
C GLN A 2 -6.98 -5.67 -0.13
N THR A 3 -5.72 -5.24 -0.20
CA THR A 3 -4.64 -5.76 0.63
C THR A 3 -4.31 -4.77 1.74
N SER A 4 -4.32 -5.24 2.99
CA SER A 4 -4.01 -4.41 4.15
C SER A 4 -2.50 -4.33 4.36
N LEU A 5 -1.95 -3.11 4.41
CA LEU A 5 -0.57 -2.85 4.79
C LEU A 5 -0.40 -3.09 6.30
N ARG A 6 0.58 -3.92 6.67
CA ARG A 6 1.00 -4.06 8.07
C ARG A 6 1.95 -2.92 8.42
N PHE A 7 1.61 -2.17 9.45
CA PHE A 7 2.46 -1.14 10.03
C PHE A 7 3.05 -1.63 11.34
N GLU A 8 4.30 -1.27 11.60
CA GLU A 8 4.94 -1.53 12.88
C GLU A 8 4.26 -0.75 14.00
N ARG A 9 4.03 -1.38 15.16
CA ARG A 9 3.27 -0.78 16.28
C ARG A 9 3.88 0.52 16.81
N TRP A 10 5.21 0.65 16.76
CA TRP A 10 5.92 1.86 17.17
C TRP A 10 5.80 3.00 16.15
N TYR A 11 5.56 2.66 14.88
CA TYR A 11 5.45 3.62 13.78
C TYR A 11 4.02 4.19 13.66
N LEU A 12 3.01 3.43 14.07
CA LEU A 12 1.61 3.85 14.07
C LEU A 12 1.32 5.24 14.68
N PRO A 13 1.81 5.60 15.89
CA PRO A 13 1.54 6.92 16.47
C PRO A 13 2.22 8.04 15.69
N LEU A 14 3.44 7.82 15.18
CA LEU A 14 4.16 8.80 14.36
C LEU A 14 3.47 9.00 13.01
N ALA A 15 3.14 7.90 12.34
CA ALA A 15 2.44 7.89 11.06
C ALA A 15 1.05 8.51 11.17
N GLY A 16 0.31 8.22 12.24
CA GLY A 16 -0.98 8.82 12.53
C GLY A 16 -0.90 10.34 12.72
N ALA A 17 0.09 10.82 13.48
CA ALA A 17 0.29 12.25 13.73
C ALA A 17 0.57 13.03 12.44
N VAL A 18 1.29 12.42 11.49
CA VAL A 18 1.58 13.04 10.18
C VAL A 18 0.55 12.68 9.11
N GLY A 19 -0.57 12.01 9.40
CA GLY A 19 -1.55 11.65 8.37
C GLY A 19 -1.09 10.57 7.36
N MET A 20 -0.02 9.84 7.69
CA MET A 20 0.45 8.63 6.99
C MET A 20 -0.03 7.34 7.67
N GLY A 21 -1.01 7.44 8.56
CA GLY A 21 -1.53 6.31 9.31
C GLY A 21 -2.19 5.23 8.43
N PRO A 22 -2.44 4.03 9.00
CA PRO A 22 -3.00 2.88 8.28
C PRO A 22 -4.38 3.14 7.67
N ARG A 23 -5.14 4.13 8.17
CA ARG A 23 -6.42 4.55 7.60
C ARG A 23 -6.30 5.26 6.25
N HIS A 24 -5.16 5.87 5.97
CA HIS A 24 -4.90 6.60 4.73
C HIS A 24 -4.02 5.82 3.75
N SER A 25 -3.71 4.58 4.08
CA SER A 25 -2.92 3.71 3.21
C SER A 25 -3.83 2.64 2.61
N GLU A 26 -4.00 2.69 1.30
CA GLU A 26 -4.92 1.82 0.57
C GLU A 26 -4.23 1.28 -0.67
N ILE A 27 -4.34 -0.03 -0.88
CA ILE A 27 -3.92 -0.68 -2.11
C ILE A 27 -5.18 -1.20 -2.79
N ARG A 28 -5.48 -0.63 -3.95
CA ARG A 28 -6.63 -1.04 -4.78
C ARG A 28 -6.14 -1.52 -6.13
N TRP A 29 -6.71 -2.64 -6.55
CA TRP A 29 -6.62 -3.11 -7.93
C TRP A 29 -7.93 -2.77 -8.62
N ASP A 30 -7.88 -1.93 -9.66
CA ASP A 30 -9.04 -1.54 -10.47
C ASP A 30 -8.66 -1.49 -11.95
N ALA A 31 -9.48 -2.10 -12.82
CA ALA A 31 -9.35 -2.03 -14.28
C ALA A 31 -7.94 -2.27 -14.87
N GLY A 32 -7.09 -3.09 -14.24
CA GLY A 32 -5.71 -3.34 -14.70
C GLY A 32 -4.70 -2.25 -14.29
N VAL A 33 -5.05 -1.40 -13.33
CA VAL A 33 -4.17 -0.43 -12.69
C VAL A 33 -4.11 -0.73 -11.19
N LEU A 34 -2.88 -0.80 -10.68
CA LEU A 34 -2.59 -0.91 -9.27
C LEU A 34 -2.46 0.50 -8.69
N HIS A 35 -3.47 0.90 -7.92
CA HIS A 35 -3.45 2.15 -7.17
C HIS A 35 -2.89 1.88 -5.78
N VAL A 36 -1.75 2.51 -5.48
CA VAL A 36 -1.12 2.46 -4.17
C VAL A 36 -1.18 3.86 -3.59
N LYS A 37 -1.89 3.99 -2.48
CA LYS A 37 -1.89 5.20 -1.66
C LYS A 37 -1.24 4.88 -0.32
N MET A 38 -0.26 5.67 0.07
CA MET A 38 0.40 5.60 1.37
C MET A 38 0.34 6.98 2.00
N GLY A 39 -0.75 7.23 2.74
CA GLY A 39 -1.00 8.53 3.35
C GLY A 39 -1.27 9.62 2.32
N TRP A 40 -0.96 10.86 2.69
CA TRP A 40 -0.91 11.99 1.76
C TRP A 40 0.43 12.10 1.02
N ALA A 41 1.48 11.44 1.53
CA ALA A 41 2.84 11.62 1.04
C ALA A 41 3.11 10.89 -0.27
N PHE A 42 2.35 9.83 -0.57
CA PHE A 42 2.59 9.01 -1.74
C PHE A 42 1.28 8.47 -2.32
N GLU A 43 1.07 8.77 -3.59
CA GLU A 43 -0.01 8.22 -4.40
C GLU A 43 0.58 7.83 -5.76
N ALA A 44 0.43 6.55 -6.13
CA ALA A 44 0.94 6.01 -7.37
C ALA A 44 -0.13 5.17 -8.07
N ALA A 45 -0.29 5.41 -9.36
CA ALA A 45 -1.08 4.57 -10.26
C ALA A 45 -0.09 3.80 -11.15
N ILE A 46 -0.06 2.49 -10.99
CA ILE A 46 0.88 1.60 -11.67
C ILE A 46 0.07 0.72 -12.63
N PRO A 47 0.08 0.99 -13.95
CA PRO A 47 -0.57 0.14 -14.93
C PRO A 47 0.07 -1.26 -14.93
N LEU A 48 -0.74 -2.32 -15.06
CA LEU A 48 -0.24 -3.69 -15.10
C LEU A 48 0.75 -3.92 -16.24
N ALA A 49 0.56 -3.22 -17.36
CA ALA A 49 1.47 -3.24 -18.51
C ALA A 49 2.88 -2.75 -18.18
N SER A 50 3.04 -1.96 -17.11
CA SER A 50 4.35 -1.46 -16.62
C SER A 50 4.97 -2.35 -15.54
N VAL A 51 4.26 -3.39 -15.07
CA VAL A 51 4.78 -4.33 -14.08
C VAL A 51 5.71 -5.31 -14.78
N LEU A 52 7.01 -5.15 -14.56
CA LEU A 52 8.03 -6.01 -15.16
C LEU A 52 8.11 -7.38 -14.49
N ILE A 53 8.01 -7.41 -13.16
CA ILE A 53 8.16 -8.64 -12.35
C ILE A 53 7.24 -8.53 -11.14
N ALA A 54 6.49 -9.60 -10.86
CA ALA A 54 5.74 -9.78 -9.63
C ALA A 54 6.15 -11.11 -8.99
N ALA A 55 6.55 -11.09 -7.72
CA ALA A 55 6.90 -12.29 -6.98
C ALA A 55 5.87 -12.52 -5.86
N CYS A 56 5.32 -13.73 -5.80
CA CYS A 56 4.50 -14.18 -4.69
C CYS A 56 5.40 -14.73 -3.59
N THR A 57 5.62 -13.95 -2.53
CA THR A 57 6.28 -14.44 -1.32
C THR A 57 5.21 -14.83 -0.30
N ALA A 58 5.11 -16.12 -0.02
CA ALA A 58 4.31 -16.60 1.10
C ALA A 58 4.98 -16.14 2.40
N ALA A 59 4.39 -15.13 3.06
CA ALA A 59 4.82 -14.75 4.41
C ALA A 59 4.56 -15.94 5.35
N ARG A 60 5.62 -16.43 5.99
CA ARG A 60 5.54 -17.51 6.99
C ARG A 60 4.80 -16.97 8.24
N ALA A 61 3.87 -17.78 8.73
CA ALA A 61 3.00 -17.50 9.88
C ALA A 61 3.79 -17.30 11.19
#